data_AF-A0A091BPF7-F1
#
_entry.id   AF-A0A091BPF7-F1
#
_cell.length_a   1.000
_cell.length_b   1.000
_cell.length_c   1.000
_cell.angle_alpha   90.00
_cell.angle_beta   90.00
_cell.angle_gamma   90.00
#
_symmetry.space_group_name_H-M   'P 1'
#
loop_
_entity.id
_entity.type
_entity.pdbx_description
1 polymer ?
#
loop_
_entity_poly.entity_id
_entity_poly.type
_entity_poly.pdbx_seq_one_letter_code
_entity_poly.pdbx_strand_id
1 'polypeptide(L)'
;MKARKKSLSVRDAGRDIGEELVQALEELKAGKIGRKFEVSLNDVVKARLGTGLSQSEFAAALRISPRTLQQWEQGRRMPSGAAETLLRIVARHPGVLRDIA
;
A
#
# COMPACT_ATOMS: atom_id res chain seq x y z
N MET A 1 27.59 15.49 -2.25
CA MET A 1 27.06 14.57 -3.29
C MET A 1 28.12 13.84 -4.13
N LYS A 2 29.25 14.49 -4.51
CA LYS A 2 30.28 13.92 -5.41
C LYS A 2 30.97 12.64 -4.89
N ALA A 3 31.25 12.58 -3.58
CA ALA A 3 31.88 11.42 -2.94
C ALA A 3 31.03 10.13 -3.00
N ARG A 4 29.71 10.24 -2.80
CA ARG A 4 28.75 9.12 -2.88
C ARG A 4 28.60 8.57 -4.30
N LYS A 5 28.72 9.43 -5.32
CA LYS A 5 28.63 9.02 -6.72
C LYS A 5 29.89 8.28 -7.17
N LYS A 6 31.07 8.73 -6.71
CA LYS A 6 32.34 8.07 -6.97
C LYS A 6 32.39 6.66 -6.34
N SER A 7 31.88 6.50 -5.12
CA SER A 7 31.83 5.19 -4.45
C SER A 7 30.85 4.22 -5.13
N LEU A 8 29.71 4.70 -5.64
CA LEU A 8 28.76 3.87 -6.40
C LEU A 8 29.35 3.43 -7.74
N SER A 9 29.99 4.34 -8.47
CA SER A 9 30.62 4.02 -9.75
C SER A 9 31.75 3.00 -9.62
N VAL A 10 32.53 3.06 -8.53
CA VAL A 10 33.59 2.07 -8.25
C VAL A 10 32.99 0.72 -7.88
N ARG A 11 31.90 0.70 -7.10
CA ARG A 11 31.17 -0.52 -6.78
C ARG A 11 30.61 -1.21 -8.03
N ASP A 12 30.02 -0.44 -8.94
CA ASP A 12 29.32 -0.99 -10.11
C ASP A 12 30.27 -1.33 -11.28
N ALA A 13 31.51 -0.84 -11.28
CA ALA A 13 32.48 -1.07 -12.36
C ALA A 13 32.89 -2.54 -12.56
N GLY A 14 32.72 -3.39 -11.55
CA GLY A 14 33.08 -4.82 -11.60
C GLY A 14 31.90 -5.77 -11.42
N ARG A 15 30.66 -5.28 -11.50
CA ARG A 15 29.46 -6.09 -11.28
C ARG A 15 28.97 -6.71 -12.57
N ASP A 16 28.81 -8.03 -12.56
CA ASP A 16 28.04 -8.73 -13.60
C ASP A 16 26.58 -8.83 -13.14
N ILE A 17 25.75 -7.92 -13.66
CA ILE A 17 24.32 -7.90 -13.34
C ILE A 17 23.62 -9.16 -13.84
N GLY A 18 24.10 -9.78 -14.93
CA GLY A 18 23.53 -11.02 -15.46
C GLY A 18 23.70 -12.18 -14.49
N GLU A 19 24.92 -12.38 -13.99
CA GLU A 19 25.22 -13.41 -12.99
C GLU A 19 24.47 -13.17 -11.68
N GLU A 20 24.41 -11.93 -11.21
CA GLU A 20 23.66 -11.57 -9.99
C GLU A 20 22.15 -11.86 -10.12
N LEU A 21 21.55 -11.63 -11.30
CA LEU A 21 20.14 -11.93 -11.54
C LEU A 21 19.88 -13.44 -11.59
N VAL A 22 20.76 -14.21 -12.22
CA VAL A 22 20.67 -15.69 -12.23
C VAL A 22 20.74 -16.22 -10.80
N GLN A 23 21.71 -15.75 -10.02
CA GLN A 23 21.85 -16.13 -8.61
C GLN A 23 20.60 -15.77 -7.80
N ALA A 24 20.04 -14.57 -7.98
CA ALA A 24 18.81 -14.18 -7.28
C ALA A 24 17.61 -15.08 -7.63
N LEU A 25 17.50 -15.54 -8.87
CA LEU A 25 16.45 -16.48 -9.29
C LEU A 25 16.65 -17.87 -8.68
N GLU A 26 17.89 -18.35 -8.59
CA GLU A 26 18.20 -19.61 -7.92
C GLU A 26 17.89 -19.55 -6.41
N GLU A 27 18.24 -18.44 -5.76
CA GLU A 27 17.89 -18.19 -4.36
C GLU A 27 16.38 -18.19 -4.14
N LEU A 28 15.60 -17.53 -5.02
CA LEU A 28 14.14 -17.54 -4.97
C LEU A 28 13.57 -18.96 -5.17
N LYS A 29 14.07 -19.72 -6.15
CA LYS A 29 13.68 -21.13 -6.37
C LYS A 29 14.00 -22.02 -5.17
N ALA A 30 15.13 -21.77 -4.51
CA ALA A 30 15.53 -22.46 -3.28
C ALA A 30 14.76 -21.99 -2.03
N GLY A 31 13.80 -21.07 -2.18
CA GLY A 31 12.99 -20.56 -1.08
C GLY A 31 13.74 -19.58 -0.16
N LYS A 32 14.92 -19.09 -0.56
CA LYS A 32 15.63 -18.02 0.13
C LYS A 32 14.97 -16.69 -0.21
N ILE A 33 13.86 -16.41 0.47
CA ILE A 33 13.12 -15.17 0.33
C ILE A 33 13.72 -14.13 1.28
N GLY A 34 13.79 -12.88 0.83
CA GLY A 34 14.14 -11.75 1.70
C GLY A 34 13.12 -11.53 2.82
N ARG A 35 13.27 -10.41 3.53
CA ARG A 35 12.35 -10.04 4.63
C ARG A 35 10.90 -10.02 4.13
N LYS A 36 10.04 -10.79 4.78
CA LYS A 36 8.58 -10.65 4.66
C LYS A 36 8.12 -9.52 5.57
N PHE A 37 7.41 -8.57 5.01
CA PHE A 37 6.75 -7.51 5.79
C PHE A 37 5.27 -7.84 5.82
N GLU A 38 4.78 -8.28 6.98
CA GLU A 38 3.34 -8.37 7.22
C GLU A 38 2.84 -6.99 7.61
N VAL A 39 2.03 -6.38 6.75
CA VAL A 39 1.40 -5.09 7.02
C VAL A 39 0.00 -5.36 7.53
N SER A 40 -0.25 -5.07 8.80
CA SER A 40 -1.59 -5.11 9.37
C SER A 40 -2.43 -3.99 8.74
N LEU A 41 -3.46 -4.38 7.99
CA LEU A 41 -4.40 -3.42 7.41
C LEU A 41 -5.29 -2.85 8.51
N ASN A 42 -5.45 -1.53 8.53
CA ASN A 42 -6.43 -0.92 9.40
C ASN A 42 -7.86 -1.15 8.89
N ASP A 43 -8.84 -0.88 9.74
CA ASP A 43 -10.23 -1.17 9.42
C ASP A 43 -10.80 -0.30 8.29
N VAL A 44 -10.22 0.88 8.07
CA VAL A 44 -10.56 1.77 6.94
C VAL A 44 -10.18 1.13 5.60
N VAL A 45 -8.96 0.59 5.52
CA VAL A 45 -8.49 -0.13 4.32
C VAL A 45 -9.35 -1.38 4.08
N LYS A 46 -9.66 -2.15 5.13
CA LYS A 46 -10.53 -3.32 5.01
C LYS A 46 -11.92 -2.94 4.49
N ALA A 47 -12.53 -1.88 5.04
CA ALA A 47 -13.83 -1.39 4.61
C ALA A 47 -13.82 -1.00 3.13
N ARG A 48 -12.81 -0.23 2.67
CA ARG A 48 -12.69 0.14 1.26
C ARG A 48 -12.49 -1.08 0.36
N LEU A 49 -11.54 -1.96 0.68
CA LEU A 49 -11.27 -3.14 -0.13
C LEU A 49 -12.51 -4.04 -0.25
N GLY A 50 -13.30 -4.15 0.81
CA GLY A 50 -14.58 -4.87 0.79
C GLY A 50 -15.60 -4.31 -0.21
N THR A 51 -15.53 -3.03 -0.56
CA THR A 51 -16.41 -2.42 -1.57
C THR A 51 -15.97 -2.69 -3.02
N GLY A 52 -14.69 -3.02 -3.24
CA GLY A 52 -14.09 -3.12 -4.56
C GLY A 52 -13.73 -1.77 -5.21
N LEU A 53 -13.96 -0.65 -4.52
CA LEU A 53 -13.69 0.69 -5.04
C LEU A 53 -12.20 1.09 -4.91
N SER A 54 -11.72 1.85 -5.88
CA SER A 54 -10.44 2.57 -5.77
C SER A 54 -10.48 3.60 -4.64
N GLN A 55 -9.31 4.09 -4.23
CA GLN A 55 -9.22 5.13 -3.20
C GLN A 55 -9.96 6.42 -3.59
N SER A 56 -9.90 6.81 -4.86
CA SER A 56 -10.60 7.99 -5.39
C SER A 56 -12.11 7.81 -5.41
N GLU A 57 -12.60 6.66 -5.88
CA GLU A 57 -14.05 6.37 -5.94
C GLU A 57 -14.66 6.28 -4.54
N PHE A 58 -13.97 5.59 -3.63
CA PHE A 58 -14.42 5.47 -2.24
C PHE A 58 -14.46 6.82 -1.52
N ALA A 59 -13.43 7.66 -1.74
CA ALA A 59 -13.40 9.01 -1.20
C ALA A 59 -14.53 9.89 -1.77
N ALA A 60 -14.81 9.76 -3.08
CA ALA A 60 -15.91 10.46 -3.73
C ALA A 60 -17.28 10.04 -3.16
N ALA A 61 -17.51 8.74 -2.99
CA ALA A 61 -18.74 8.19 -2.41
C ALA A 61 -18.97 8.68 -0.97
N LEU A 62 -17.90 8.83 -0.19
CA LEU A 62 -17.95 9.39 1.16
C LEU A 62 -17.93 10.92 1.21
N ARG A 63 -17.86 11.60 0.06
CA ARG A 63 -17.74 13.06 -0.07
C ARG A 63 -16.56 13.65 0.72
N ILE A 64 -15.42 12.96 0.72
CA ILE A 64 -14.17 13.43 1.32
C ILE A 64 -13.06 13.52 0.27
N SER A 65 -11.98 14.25 0.58
CA SER A 65 -10.82 14.27 -0.30
C SER A 65 -10.09 12.91 -0.30
N PRO A 66 -9.51 12.46 -1.43
CA PRO A 66 -8.65 11.27 -1.46
C PRO A 66 -7.50 11.37 -0.46
N ARG A 67 -7.00 12.59 -0.22
CA ARG A 67 -5.97 12.84 0.78
C ARG A 67 -6.45 12.54 2.20
N THR A 68 -7.69 12.89 2.55
CA THR A 68 -8.28 12.55 3.86
C THR A 68 -8.31 11.05 4.06
N LEU A 69 -8.83 10.31 3.07
CA LEU A 69 -8.88 8.85 3.10
C LEU A 69 -7.48 8.24 3.23
N GLN A 70 -6.50 8.75 2.49
CA GLN A 70 -5.11 8.31 2.59
C GLN A 70 -4.51 8.52 3.99
N GLN A 71 -4.80 9.65 4.65
CA GLN A 71 -4.34 9.88 6.03
C GLN A 71 -4.94 8.88 7.00
N TRP A 72 -6.20 8.47 6.79
CA TRP A 72 -6.85 7.44 7.59
C TRP A 72 -6.26 6.06 7.32
N GLU A 73 -6.12 5.65 6.07
CA GLU A 73 -5.57 4.34 5.69
C GLU A 73 -4.12 4.16 6.16
N GLN A 74 -3.32 5.23 6.19
CA GLN A 74 -1.95 5.22 6.72
C GLN A 74 -1.89 5.32 8.26
N GLY A 75 -3.02 5.48 8.94
CA GLY A 75 -3.07 5.65 10.40
C GLY A 75 -2.48 6.98 10.90
N ARG A 76 -2.23 7.95 10.02
CA ARG A 76 -1.74 9.29 10.40
C ARG A 76 -2.81 10.15 11.07
N ARG A 77 -4.09 9.87 10.75
CA ARG A 77 -5.26 10.49 11.39
C ARG A 77 -6.35 9.45 11.61
N MET A 78 -7.17 9.67 12.62
CA MET A 78 -8.38 8.89 12.84
C MET A 78 -9.58 9.55 12.16
N PRO A 79 -10.56 8.78 11.66
CA PRO A 79 -11.85 9.31 11.26
C PRO A 79 -12.58 9.98 12.43
N SER A 80 -13.50 10.90 12.15
CA SER A 80 -14.44 11.40 13.17
C SER A 80 -15.38 10.27 13.60
N GLY A 81 -16.04 10.39 14.76
CA GLY A 81 -16.97 9.35 15.25
C GLY A 81 -18.12 9.05 14.27
N ALA A 82 -18.62 10.07 13.56
CA ALA A 82 -19.61 9.87 12.50
C ALA A 82 -19.03 9.10 11.31
N ALA A 83 -17.82 9.46 10.85
CA ALA A 83 -17.14 8.76 9.77
C ALA A 83 -16.80 7.31 10.15
N GLU A 84 -16.39 7.05 11.38
CA GLU A 84 -16.13 5.69 11.89
C GLU A 84 -17.41 4.85 11.88
N THR A 85 -18.54 5.42 12.31
CA THR A 85 -19.85 4.76 12.25
C THR A 85 -20.21 4.40 10.81
N LEU A 86 -20.03 5.33 9.87
CA LEU A 86 -20.28 5.09 8.45
C LEU A 86 -19.37 3.99 7.89
N LEU A 87 -18.07 4.01 8.22
CA LEU A 87 -17.12 2.97 7.81
C LEU A 87 -17.52 1.58 8.35
N ARG A 88 -18.05 1.49 9.57
CA ARG A 88 -18.58 0.22 10.12
C ARG A 88 -19.82 -0.27 9.37
N ILE A 89 -20.70 0.64 8.95
CA ILE A 89 -21.87 0.30 8.12
C ILE A 89 -21.40 -0.26 6.78
N VAL A 90 -20.45 0.44 6.12
CA VAL A 90 -19.89 0.02 4.84
C VAL A 90 -19.16 -1.33 4.95
N ALA A 91 -18.44 -1.57 6.05
CA ALA A 91 -17.79 -2.86 6.29
C ALA A 91 -18.78 -4.03 6.40
N ARG A 92 -20.00 -3.79 6.91
CA ARG A 92 -21.07 -4.80 6.97
C ARG A 92 -21.86 -4.91 5.68
N HIS A 93 -22.02 -3.80 4.97
CA HIS A 93 -22.82 -3.69 3.75
C HIS A 93 -22.04 -2.96 2.64
N PRO A 94 -21.06 -3.64 2.01
CA PRO A 94 -20.16 -3.01 1.04
C PRO A 94 -20.84 -2.54 -0.25
N GLY A 95 -22.07 -3.00 -0.52
CA GLY A 95 -22.88 -2.55 -1.65
C GLY A 95 -23.42 -1.13 -1.51
N VAL A 96 -23.60 -0.64 -0.28
CA VAL A 96 -24.30 0.64 0.00
C VAL A 96 -23.62 1.82 -0.69
N LEU A 97 -22.29 1.84 -0.79
CA LEU A 97 -21.59 2.95 -1.47
C LEU A 97 -21.69 2.88 -2.99
N ARG A 98 -21.93 1.71 -3.58
CA ARG A 98 -22.14 1.58 -5.02
C ARG A 98 -23.51 2.11 -5.45
N ASP A 99 -24.50 2.03 -4.55
CA ASP A 99 -25.86 2.50 -4.81
C ASP A 99 -25.99 4.03 -4.69
N ILE A 100 -25.02 4.69 -4.06
CA ILE A 100 -25.02 6.13 -3.76
C ILE A 100 -24.04 6.91 -4.68
N ALA A 101 -23.08 6.21 -5.28
CA ALA A 101 -22.03 6.79 -6.14
C ALA A 101 -22.53 7.21 -7.53
#